data_AF-A0A8X7Q2T8-F1
#
_entry.id   AF-A0A8X7Q2T8-F1
#
_cell.length_a   1.000
_cell.length_b   1.000
_cell.length_c   1.000
_cell.angle_alpha   90.00
_cell.angle_beta   90.00
_cell.angle_gamma   90.00
#
_symmetry.space_group_name_H-M   'P 1'
#
loop_
_entity.id
_entity.type
_entity.pdbx_description
1 polymer ?
#
loop_
_entity_poly.entity_id
_entity_poly.type
_entity_poly.pdbx_seq_one_letter_code
_entity_poly.pdbx_strand_id
1 'polypeptide(L)'
;MEAAKDLDDLLPAHEKYLSSIVGKSLLGEQSQTIRKSLFVLFELILRFRSHADRLYEGIYEMQIRTKESGRGRNKTQESSSWISEGRKAITQHMDSIAKESTTSLDSFLSLLPLQQTVDLKFLFFRLVFTEFYSRLHAKGKES
;
A
#
# COMPACT_ATOMS: atom_id res chain seq x y z
N MET A 1 -7.85 -4.90 -34.85
CA MET A 1 -8.52 -6.12 -35.36
C MET A 1 -9.20 -5.88 -36.70
N GLU A 2 -9.73 -4.68 -36.98
CA GLU A 2 -10.33 -4.34 -38.30
C GLU A 2 -9.36 -4.39 -39.51
N ALA A 3 -8.05 -4.50 -39.28
CA ALA A 3 -7.04 -4.54 -40.35
C ALA A 3 -6.56 -5.96 -40.73
N ALA A 4 -6.99 -7.00 -40.00
CA ALA A 4 -6.61 -8.38 -40.31
C ALA A 4 -7.46 -8.88 -41.48
N LYS A 5 -6.81 -9.43 -42.52
CA LYS A 5 -7.50 -9.88 -43.74
C LYS A 5 -7.95 -11.32 -43.65
N ASP A 6 -7.26 -12.12 -42.84
CA ASP A 6 -7.55 -13.52 -42.57
C ASP A 6 -7.20 -13.91 -41.11
N LEU A 7 -7.43 -15.19 -40.79
CA LEU A 7 -7.18 -15.74 -39.46
C LEU A 7 -5.69 -15.81 -39.13
N ASP A 8 -4.84 -16.00 -40.15
CA ASP A 8 -3.39 -16.10 -40.00
C ASP A 8 -2.77 -14.74 -39.68
N ASP A 9 -3.39 -13.64 -40.11
CA ASP A 9 -3.06 -12.28 -39.68
C ASP A 9 -3.58 -11.96 -38.26
N LEU A 10 -4.73 -12.55 -37.87
CA LEU A 10 -5.39 -12.26 -36.60
C LEU A 10 -4.67 -12.87 -35.39
N LEU A 11 -4.24 -14.13 -35.52
CA LEU A 11 -3.53 -14.87 -34.47
C LEU A 11 -2.28 -14.13 -33.95
N PRO A 12 -1.30 -13.73 -34.78
CA PRO A 12 -0.11 -13.03 -34.33
C PRO A 12 -0.43 -11.62 -33.80
N ALA A 13 -1.45 -10.95 -34.34
CA ALA A 13 -1.90 -9.66 -33.81
C ALA A 13 -2.45 -9.80 -32.38
N HIS A 14 -3.21 -10.86 -32.12
CA HIS A 14 -3.74 -11.17 -30.79
C HIS A 14 -2.64 -11.61 -29.82
N GLU A 15 -1.71 -12.45 -30.25
CA GLU A 15 -0.58 -12.87 -29.43
C GLU A 15 0.33 -11.69 -29.04
N LYS A 16 0.56 -10.77 -29.98
CA LYS A 16 1.25 -9.50 -29.70
C LYS A 16 0.50 -8.64 -28.69
N TYR A 17 -0.83 -8.57 -28.79
CA TYR A 17 -1.66 -7.84 -27.84
C TYR A 17 -1.57 -8.45 -26.43
N LEU A 18 -1.71 -9.76 -26.29
CA LEU A 18 -1.59 -10.46 -25.01
C LEU A 18 -0.20 -10.27 -24.39
N SER A 19 0.86 -10.47 -25.19
CA SER A 19 2.24 -10.24 -24.75
C SER A 19 2.46 -8.80 -24.28
N SER A 20 1.81 -7.84 -24.96
CA SER A 20 1.85 -6.42 -24.55
C SER A 20 1.15 -6.21 -23.20
N ILE A 21 -0.02 -6.81 -22.96
CA ILE A 21 -0.69 -6.75 -21.65
C ILE A 21 0.22 -7.31 -20.57
N VAL A 22 0.75 -8.52 -20.76
CA VAL A 22 1.61 -9.19 -19.77
C VAL A 22 2.83 -8.33 -19.43
N GLY A 23 3.46 -7.71 -20.44
CA GLY A 23 4.57 -6.78 -20.23
C GLY A 23 4.16 -5.52 -19.45
N LYS A 24 3.06 -4.87 -19.85
CA LYS A 24 2.56 -3.64 -19.20
C LYS A 24 2.06 -3.88 -17.77
N SER A 25 1.64 -5.09 -17.44
CA SER A 25 1.15 -5.47 -16.11
C SER A 25 2.24 -5.95 -15.14
N LEU A 26 3.53 -5.79 -15.48
CA LEU A 26 4.67 -6.28 -14.67
C LEU A 26 4.69 -7.80 -14.49
N LEU A 27 3.98 -8.56 -15.33
CA LEU A 27 3.89 -10.02 -15.26
C LEU A 27 4.91 -10.73 -16.16
N GLY A 28 5.58 -9.98 -17.05
CA GLY A 28 6.63 -10.52 -17.90
C GLY A 28 7.89 -10.93 -17.13
N GLU A 29 8.70 -11.79 -17.75
CA GLU A 29 9.94 -12.32 -17.17
C GLU A 29 10.98 -11.23 -16.84
N GLN A 30 11.03 -10.17 -17.65
CA GLN A 30 11.92 -9.04 -17.41
C GLN A 30 11.51 -8.18 -16.21
N SER A 31 10.25 -8.30 -15.77
CA SER A 31 9.69 -7.55 -14.65
C SER A 31 9.78 -8.30 -13.31
N GLN A 32 10.50 -9.41 -13.23
CA GLN A 32 10.62 -10.22 -12.01
C GLN A 32 11.06 -9.42 -10.78
N THR A 33 12.08 -8.58 -10.92
CA THR A 33 12.62 -7.78 -9.81
C THR A 33 11.62 -6.77 -9.30
N ILE A 34 11.02 -5.98 -10.20
CA ILE A 34 10.02 -4.97 -9.84
C ILE A 34 8.73 -5.61 -9.32
N ARG A 35 8.34 -6.78 -9.84
CA ARG A 35 7.21 -7.56 -9.35
C ARG A 35 7.44 -8.02 -7.90
N LYS A 36 8.64 -8.51 -7.57
CA LYS A 36 9.01 -8.85 -6.18
C LYS A 36 8.92 -7.62 -5.26
N SER A 37 9.40 -6.48 -5.72
CA SER A 37 9.28 -5.21 -4.97
C SER A 37 7.82 -4.80 -4.76
N LEU A 38 6.95 -4.99 -5.76
CA LEU A 38 5.51 -4.77 -5.62
C LEU A 38 4.86 -5.71 -4.58
N PHE A 39 5.27 -6.98 -4.53
CA PHE A 39 4.80 -7.92 -3.51
C PHE A 39 5.17 -7.46 -2.09
N VAL A 40 6.39 -6.94 -1.89
CA VAL A 40 6.78 -6.37 -0.58
C VAL A 40 5.85 -5.23 -0.16
N LEU A 41 5.46 -4.36 -1.10
CA LEU A 41 4.48 -3.30 -0.83
C LEU A 41 3.11 -3.85 -0.46
N PHE A 42 2.63 -4.89 -1.16
CA PHE A 42 1.36 -5.54 -0.81
C PHE A 42 1.38 -6.17 0.59
N GLU A 43 2.47 -6.84 0.95
CA GLU A 43 2.66 -7.39 2.30
C GLU A 43 2.63 -6.27 3.37
N LEU A 44 3.28 -5.13 3.10
CA LEU A 44 3.23 -3.97 4.01
C LEU A 44 1.82 -3.41 4.17
N ILE A 45 1.03 -3.33 3.09
CA ILE A 45 -0.38 -2.91 3.14
C ILE A 45 -1.20 -3.89 3.99
N LEU A 46 -1.02 -5.20 3.82
CA LEU A 46 -1.72 -6.22 4.60
C LEU A 46 -1.32 -6.16 6.09
N ARG A 47 -0.03 -6.00 6.38
CA ARG A 47 0.46 -5.79 7.76
C ARG A 47 -0.15 -4.55 8.38
N PHE A 48 -0.11 -3.41 7.67
CA PHE A 48 -0.73 -2.17 8.14
C PHE A 48 -2.21 -2.37 8.49
N ARG A 49 -2.97 -3.00 7.58
CA ARG A 49 -4.39 -3.28 7.80
C ARG A 49 -4.63 -4.10 9.07
N SER A 50 -3.91 -5.20 9.25
CA SER A 50 -4.12 -6.05 10.44
C SER A 50 -3.85 -5.32 11.75
N HIS A 51 -2.85 -4.42 11.77
CA HIS A 51 -2.56 -3.61 12.95
C HIS A 51 -3.58 -2.47 13.14
N ALA A 52 -4.07 -1.87 12.05
CA ALA A 52 -5.14 -0.88 12.11
C ALA A 52 -6.44 -1.49 12.65
N ASP A 53 -6.82 -2.68 12.17
CA ASP A 53 -7.98 -3.42 12.66
C ASP A 53 -7.84 -3.71 14.17
N ARG A 54 -6.66 -4.14 14.63
CA ARG A 54 -6.40 -4.36 16.07
C ARG A 54 -6.46 -3.08 16.90
N LEU A 55 -6.03 -1.95 16.33
CA LEU A 55 -6.13 -0.65 16.99
C LEU A 55 -7.60 -0.23 17.14
N TYR A 56 -8.42 -0.38 16.09
CA TYR A 56 -9.83 -0.05 16.13
C TYR A 56 -10.59 -0.91 17.15
N GLU A 57 -10.32 -2.21 17.21
CA GLU A 57 -10.89 -3.10 18.22
C GLU A 57 -10.52 -2.63 19.63
N GLY A 58 -9.25 -2.31 19.87
CA GLY A 58 -8.79 -1.79 21.16
C GLY A 58 -9.46 -0.47 21.55
N ILE A 59 -9.71 0.44 20.60
CA ILE A 59 -10.45 1.68 20.84
C ILE A 59 -11.92 1.39 21.19
N TYR A 60 -12.55 0.47 20.46
CA TYR A 60 -13.94 0.08 20.67
C TYR A 60 -14.15 -0.53 22.07
N GLU A 61 -13.28 -1.47 22.48
CA GLU A 61 -13.31 -2.04 23.83
C GLU A 61 -13.17 -0.97 24.92
N MET A 62 -12.27 0.00 24.75
CA MET A 62 -12.09 1.09 25.71
C MET A 62 -13.36 1.94 25.86
N GLN A 63 -14.06 2.22 24.75
CA GLN A 63 -15.30 2.98 24.78
C GLN A 63 -16.41 2.24 25.52
N ILE A 64 -16.53 0.92 25.34
CA ILE A 64 -17.50 0.08 26.07
C ILE A 64 -17.20 0.11 27.57
N ARG A 65 -15.95 -0.19 27.97
CA ARG A 65 -15.54 -0.20 29.39
C ARG A 65 -15.76 1.16 30.06
N THR A 66 -15.53 2.25 29.34
CA THR A 66 -15.76 3.62 29.85
C THR A 66 -17.24 3.90 30.09
N LYS A 67 -18.13 3.40 29.21
CA LYS A 67 -19.59 3.52 29.38
C LYS A 67 -20.11 2.66 30.54
N GLU A 68 -19.54 1.48 30.76
CA GLU A 68 -19.96 0.55 31.83
C GLU A 68 -19.39 0.94 33.22
N SER A 69 -18.18 1.51 33.28
CA SER A 69 -17.50 1.91 34.52
C SER A 69 -18.14 3.13 35.22
N GLY A 70 -19.09 3.82 34.59
CA GLY A 70 -19.93 4.84 35.23
C GLY A 70 -20.74 4.34 36.44
N ARG A 71 -20.72 3.03 36.74
CA ARG A 71 -21.48 2.39 37.82
C ARG A 71 -20.67 1.88 39.02
N GLY A 72 -19.34 1.94 39.01
CA GLY A 72 -18.54 1.32 40.09
C GLY A 72 -17.10 1.80 40.13
N ARG A 73 -16.86 2.83 40.95
CA ARG A 73 -15.52 3.36 41.25
C ARG A 73 -14.77 2.33 42.09
N ASN A 74 -13.65 1.80 41.57
CA ASN A 74 -12.46 1.26 42.27
C ASN A 74 -11.85 0.04 41.50
N LYS A 75 -11.10 0.28 40.42
CA LYS A 75 -10.15 -0.67 39.78
C LYS A 75 -9.29 0.04 38.71
N THR A 76 -8.63 1.14 39.08
CA THR A 76 -8.12 2.13 38.08
C THR A 76 -6.62 2.01 37.76
N GLN A 77 -5.84 1.24 38.53
CA GLN A 77 -4.37 1.30 38.45
C GLN A 77 -3.72 0.25 37.52
N GLU A 78 -4.15 -1.02 37.53
CA GLU A 78 -3.62 -2.03 36.59
C GLU A 78 -4.16 -1.84 35.17
N SER A 79 -5.43 -1.45 35.04
CA SER A 79 -6.07 -1.20 33.75
C SER A 79 -5.38 -0.07 32.96
N SER A 80 -4.85 0.94 33.63
CA SER A 80 -4.22 2.09 32.97
C SER A 80 -2.81 1.79 32.47
N SER A 81 -2.08 0.90 33.14
CA SER A 81 -0.72 0.48 32.77
C SER A 81 -0.71 -0.37 31.48
N TRP A 82 -1.51 -1.44 31.40
CA TRP A 82 -1.60 -2.29 30.20
C TRP A 82 -2.03 -1.49 28.96
N ILE A 83 -2.97 -0.56 29.14
CA ILE A 83 -3.50 0.29 28.07
C ILE A 83 -2.44 1.28 27.57
N SER A 84 -1.60 1.83 28.46
CA SER A 84 -0.50 2.72 28.10
C SER A 84 0.60 1.98 27.32
N GLU A 85 1.03 0.82 27.83
CA GLU A 85 2.06 -0.04 27.22
C GLU A 85 1.61 -0.56 25.84
N GLY A 86 0.36 -1.04 25.75
CA GLY A 86 -0.22 -1.59 24.52
C GLY A 86 -0.39 -0.54 23.42
N ARG A 87 -0.83 0.68 23.77
CA ARG A 87 -0.88 1.80 22.80
C ARG A 87 0.50 2.17 22.29
N LYS A 88 1.49 2.26 23.20
CA LYS A 88 2.87 2.59 22.83
C LYS A 88 3.45 1.55 21.88
N ALA A 89 3.21 0.26 22.13
CA ALA A 89 3.62 -0.82 21.23
C ALA A 89 2.95 -0.71 19.86
N ILE A 90 1.64 -0.47 19.79
CA ILE A 90 0.92 -0.31 18.52
C ILE A 90 1.44 0.90 17.74
N THR A 91 1.64 2.04 18.38
CA THR A 91 2.21 3.24 17.74
C THR A 91 3.61 2.96 17.19
N GLN A 92 4.46 2.29 17.96
CA GLN A 92 5.81 1.93 17.50
C GLN A 92 5.78 0.98 16.28
N HIS A 93 4.86 0.02 16.26
CA HIS A 93 4.68 -0.85 15.10
C HIS A 93 4.16 -0.10 13.87
N MET A 94 3.22 0.84 14.06
CA MET A 94 2.73 1.72 12.99
C MET A 94 3.86 2.58 12.40
N ASP A 95 4.71 3.16 13.26
CA ASP A 95 5.85 3.96 12.83
C ASP A 95 6.90 3.12 12.06
N SER A 96 7.12 1.87 12.48
CA SER A 96 8.00 0.94 11.75
C SER A 96 7.46 0.65 10.36
N ILE A 97 6.17 0.31 10.27
CA ILE A 97 5.51 0.02 8.99
C ILE A 97 5.52 1.25 8.08
N ALA A 98 5.30 2.45 8.61
CA ALA A 98 5.39 3.68 7.84
C ALA A 98 6.79 3.88 7.24
N LYS A 99 7.85 3.69 8.04
CA LYS A 99 9.24 3.79 7.56
C LYS A 99 9.57 2.72 6.51
N GLU A 100 9.19 1.48 6.77
CA GLU A 100 9.36 0.36 5.83
C GLU A 100 8.61 0.61 4.52
N SER A 101 7.40 1.18 4.59
CA SER A 101 6.58 1.54 3.43
C SER A 101 7.24 2.61 2.58
N THR A 102 7.73 3.70 3.17
CA THR A 102 8.41 4.77 2.42
C THR A 102 9.66 4.22 1.72
N THR A 103 10.47 3.45 2.44
CA THR A 103 11.71 2.87 1.90
C THR A 103 11.44 1.88 0.76
N SER A 104 10.43 1.04 0.94
CA SER A 104 10.03 0.06 -0.08
C SER A 104 9.40 0.73 -1.30
N LEU A 105 8.65 1.82 -1.10
CA LEU A 105 8.05 2.59 -2.18
C LEU A 105 9.12 3.32 -2.99
N ASP A 106 10.09 3.96 -2.34
CA ASP A 106 11.23 4.59 -3.01
C ASP A 106 12.02 3.58 -3.83
N SER A 107 12.27 2.39 -3.25
CA SER A 107 12.93 1.28 -3.94
C SER A 107 12.13 0.83 -5.16
N PHE A 108 10.82 0.65 -5.04
CA PHE A 108 9.94 0.30 -6.17
C PHE A 108 9.96 1.36 -7.27
N LEU A 109 9.83 2.64 -6.91
CA LEU A 109 9.82 3.76 -7.85
C LEU A 109 11.14 3.87 -8.60
N SER A 110 12.28 3.58 -7.96
CA SER A 110 13.60 3.56 -8.63
C SER A 110 13.73 2.48 -9.71
N LEU A 111 12.94 1.40 -9.62
CA LEU A 111 12.95 0.29 -10.58
C LEU A 111 12.06 0.54 -11.80
N LEU A 112 11.06 1.43 -11.72
CA LEU A 112 10.12 1.71 -12.81
C LEU A 112 10.80 2.30 -14.07
N PRO A 113 11.72 3.28 -13.96
CA PRO A 113 12.43 3.83 -15.12
C PRO A 113 13.30 2.80 -15.86
N LEU A 114 13.73 1.74 -15.17
CA LEU A 114 14.56 0.67 -15.72
C LEU A 114 13.76 -0.32 -16.59
N GLN A 115 12.42 -0.23 -16.59
CA GLN A 115 11.57 -1.08 -17.41
C GLN A 115 11.62 -0.67 -18.89
N GLN A 116 11.65 -1.65 -19.79
CA GLN A 116 11.76 -1.41 -21.23
C GLN A 116 10.49 -0.79 -21.83
N THR A 117 9.31 -1.14 -21.32
CA THR A 117 8.03 -0.66 -21.85
C THR A 117 7.80 0.80 -21.52
N VAL A 118 7.47 1.61 -22.53
CA VAL A 118 7.19 3.05 -22.38
C VAL A 118 6.08 3.33 -21.37
N ASP A 119 5.03 2.51 -21.34
CA ASP A 119 3.90 2.68 -20.40
C ASP A 119 4.32 2.61 -18.93
N LEU A 120 5.29 1.76 -18.58
CA LEU A 120 5.81 1.65 -17.21
C LEU A 120 6.65 2.86 -16.80
N LYS A 121 7.29 3.54 -17.76
CA LYS A 121 7.93 4.84 -17.51
C LYS A 121 6.89 5.92 -17.24
N PHE A 122 5.76 5.89 -17.93
CA PHE A 122 4.62 6.77 -17.63
C PHE A 122 3.96 6.45 -16.28
N LEU A 123 3.97 5.20 -15.85
CA LEU A 123 3.49 4.82 -14.52
C LEU A 123 4.30 5.52 -13.41
N PHE A 124 5.63 5.58 -13.54
CA PHE A 124 6.49 6.36 -12.63
C PHE A 124 6.04 7.82 -12.55
N PHE A 125 5.85 8.47 -13.70
CA PHE A 125 5.37 9.85 -13.74
C PHE A 125 4.03 10.00 -13.03
N ARG A 126 3.05 9.12 -13.30
CA ARG A 126 1.73 9.18 -12.65
C ARG A 126 1.81 9.04 -11.14
N LEU A 127 2.66 8.14 -10.64
CA LEU A 127 2.82 7.90 -9.21
C LEU A 127 3.48 9.11 -8.52
N VAL A 128 4.61 9.59 -9.04
CA VAL A 128 5.34 10.75 -8.49
C VAL A 128 4.51 12.03 -8.56
N PHE A 129 3.79 12.23 -9.66
CA PHE A 129 2.90 13.38 -9.81
C PHE A 129 1.77 13.34 -8.78
N THR A 130 1.13 12.19 -8.58
CA THR A 130 0.08 12.02 -7.55
C THR A 130 0.63 12.32 -6.16
N GLU A 131 1.86 11.88 -5.86
CA GLU A 131 2.51 12.14 -4.58
C GLU A 131 2.78 13.64 -4.37
N PHE A 132 3.30 14.33 -5.39
CA PHE A 132 3.57 15.76 -5.33
C PHE A 132 2.32 16.57 -4.95
N TYR A 133 1.18 16.32 -5.61
CA TYR A 133 -0.07 17.03 -5.28
C TYR A 133 -0.66 16.61 -3.94
N SER A 134 -0.47 15.36 -3.51
CA SER A 134 -0.91 14.92 -2.18
C SER A 134 -0.18 15.69 -1.07
N ARG A 135 1.14 15.89 -1.21
CA ARG A 135 1.94 16.69 -0.28
C ARG A 135 1.56 18.18 -0.32
N LEU A 136 1.29 18.72 -1.51
CA LEU A 136 0.84 20.10 -1.69
C LEU A 136 -0.50 20.35 -0.97
N HIS A 137 -1.46 19.42 -1.11
CA HIS A 137 -2.77 19.51 -0.45
C HIS A 137 -2.70 19.37 1.07
N ALA A 138 -1.79 18.54 1.60
CA ALA A 138 -1.58 18.43 3.03
C ALA A 138 -1.06 19.75 3.61
N LYS A 139 -0.07 20.37 2.95
CA LYS A 139 0.53 21.64 3.37
C LYS A 139 -0.44 22.82 3.33
N GLY A 140 -1.40 22.81 2.41
CA GLY A 140 -2.45 23.83 2.31
C GLY A 140 -3.56 23.72 3.36
N LYS A 141 -3.65 22.63 4.13
CA LYS A 141 -4.61 22.47 5.23
C LYS A 141 -4.05 22.85 6.61
N GLU A 142 -2.74 23.10 6.70
CA GLU A 142 -2.04 23.51 7.92
C GLU A 142 -1.82 25.03 8.00
N SER A 143 -2.37 25.81 7.06
CA SER A 143 -2.37 27.29 7.04
C SER A 143 -3.79 27.83 7.14
#